data_AF-A0A1H1MTU7-F1
#
_entry.id   AF-A0A1H1MTU7-F1
#
_cell.length_a   1.000
_cell.length_b   1.000
_cell.length_c   1.000
_cell.angle_alpha   90.00
_cell.angle_beta   90.00
_cell.angle_gamma   90.00
#
_symmetry.space_group_name_H-M   'P 1'
#
loop_
_entity.id
_entity.type
_entity.pdbx_description
1 polymer ?
#
loop_
_entity_poly.entity_id
_entity_poly.type
_entity_poly.pdbx_seq_one_letter_code
_entity_poly.pdbx_strand_id
1 'polypeptide(L)' 'MADDFFDDQDPFFLASDRLDAGESPRSVYLWAKASRAKVRDGVAREQWDEVLRYIAEEYPDANLR' A
#
# COMPACT_ATOMS: atom_id res chain seq x y z
N MET A 1 -9.32 -25.94 -14.19
CA MET A 1 -8.00 -25.31 -14.06
C MET A 1 -8.25 -24.01 -13.33
N ALA A 2 -7.85 -23.95 -12.07
CA ALA A 2 -7.98 -22.78 -11.22
C ALA A 2 -6.59 -22.16 -11.14
N ASP A 3 -6.20 -21.52 -12.23
CA ASP A 3 -4.91 -20.86 -12.38
C ASP A 3 -5.21 -19.41 -12.78
N ASP A 4 -4.62 -18.46 -12.04
CA ASP A 4 -4.46 -17.02 -12.35
C ASP A 4 -5.60 -16.02 -12.01
N PHE A 5 -6.29 -16.13 -10.87
CA PHE A 5 -7.21 -15.06 -10.40
C PHE A 5 -6.78 -14.32 -9.13
N PHE A 6 -5.51 -14.47 -8.72
CA PHE A 6 -4.91 -13.71 -7.61
C PHE A 6 -3.77 -12.78 -8.07
N ASP A 7 -3.74 -12.42 -9.36
CA ASP A 7 -2.69 -11.53 -9.91
C ASP A 7 -2.93 -10.04 -9.57
N ASP A 8 -4.12 -9.68 -9.05
CA ASP A 8 -4.56 -8.30 -8.86
C ASP A 8 -4.92 -7.95 -7.40
N GLN A 9 -4.02 -8.19 -6.43
CA GLN A 9 -4.23 -7.59 -5.10
C GLN A 9 -3.90 -6.10 -5.17
N ASP A 10 -4.93 -5.30 -5.44
CA ASP A 10 -4.89 -3.83 -5.43
C ASP A 10 -4.08 -3.34 -4.22
N PRO A 11 -3.04 -2.51 -4.43
CA PRO A 11 -2.24 -1.92 -3.37
C PRO A 11 -3.08 -1.30 -2.24
N PHE A 12 -4.26 -0.76 -2.57
CA PHE A 12 -5.17 -0.16 -1.61
C PHE A 12 -5.80 -1.18 -0.66
N PHE A 13 -6.31 -2.30 -1.18
CA PHE A 13 -6.88 -3.37 -0.35
C PHE A 13 -5.80 -3.96 0.56
N LEU A 14 -4.59 -4.18 0.03
CA LEU A 14 -3.47 -4.67 0.83
C LEU A 14 -3.08 -3.72 1.97
N ALA A 15 -3.06 -2.40 1.72
CA ALA A 15 -2.76 -1.43 2.76
C ALA A 15 -3.87 -1.36 3.82
N SER A 16 -5.13 -1.39 3.38
CA SER A 16 -6.31 -1.36 4.26
C SER A 16 -6.35 -2.57 5.18
N ASP A 17 -6.14 -3.78 4.64
CA ASP A 17 -6.13 -5.02 5.43
C ASP A 17 -5.07 -5.00 6.55
N ARG A 18 -3.89 -4.42 6.28
CA ARG A 18 -2.82 -4.30 7.28
C ARG A 18 -3.19 -3.29 8.38
N LEU A 19 -3.83 -2.19 8.01
CA LEU A 19 -4.33 -1.20 8.97
C LEU A 19 -5.44 -1.79 9.84
N ASP A 20 -6.38 -2.51 9.23
CA ASP A 20 -7.48 -3.20 9.93
C ASP A 20 -6.97 -4.33 10.84
N ALA A 21 -5.86 -4.99 10.46
CA ALA A 21 -5.17 -5.95 11.32
C ALA A 21 -4.46 -5.30 12.54
N GLY A 22 -4.49 -3.96 12.65
CA GLY A 22 -3.91 -3.21 13.75
C GLY A 22 -2.42 -2.89 13.59
N GLU A 23 -1.86 -3.03 12.39
CA GLU A 23 -0.49 -2.53 12.14
C GLU A 23 -0.45 -1.01 12.26
N SER A 24 0.64 -0.48 12.83
CA SER A 24 0.80 0.98 12.91
C SER A 24 0.81 1.61 11.51
N PRO A 25 0.15 2.75 11.28
CA PRO A 25 0.12 3.40 9.97
C PRO A 25 1.52 3.72 9.43
N ARG A 26 2.49 4.00 10.32
CA ARG A 26 3.90 4.17 9.96
C ARG A 26 4.51 2.89 9.36
N SER A 27 4.25 1.74 9.96
CA SER A 27 4.72 0.45 9.45
C SER A 27 4.15 0.17 8.07
N VAL A 28 2.85 0.36 7.90
CA VAL A 28 2.16 0.16 6.61
C VAL A 28 2.68 1.15 5.56
N TYR A 29 2.90 2.41 5.92
CA TYR A 29 3.48 3.41 5.03
C TYR A 29 4.89 3.04 4.56
N LEU A 30 5.77 2.61 5.47
CA LEU A 30 7.13 2.19 5.12
C LEU A 30 7.14 0.94 4.24
N TRP A 31 6.24 -0.01 4.53
CA TRP A 31 6.03 -1.19 3.70
C TRP A 31 5.56 -0.80 2.29
N ALA A 32 4.52 0.02 2.17
CA ALA A 32 3.99 0.49 0.88
C ALA A 32 5.06 1.26 0.09
N LYS A 33 5.88 2.08 0.76
CA LYS A 33 6.98 2.81 0.14
C LYS A 33 8.06 1.88 -0.41
N ALA A 34 8.38 0.81 0.32
CA ALA A 34 9.31 -0.21 -0.12
C ALA A 34 8.74 -1.04 -1.29
N SER A 35 7.45 -1.35 -1.28
CA SER A 35 6.75 -2.02 -2.38
C SER A 35 6.78 -1.16 -3.64
N ARG A 36 6.38 0.11 -3.54
CA ARG A 36 6.44 1.12 -4.61
C ARG A 36 7.81 1.18 -5.28
N ALA A 37 8.89 1.17 -4.51
CA ALA A 37 10.25 1.24 -5.03
C ALA A 37 10.67 0.02 -5.89
N LYS A 38 10.00 -1.13 -5.71
CA LYS A 38 10.27 -2.36 -6.47
C LYS A 38 9.46 -2.42 -7.77
N VAL A 39 8.37 -1.65 -7.89
CA VAL A 39 7.51 -1.63 -9.07
C VAL A 39 8.14 -0.80 -10.18
N ARG A 40 8.20 -1.36 -11.39
CA ARG A 40 8.72 -0.71 -12.59
C ARG A 40 7.62 -0.26 -13.55
N ASP A 41 6.47 -0.92 -13.51
CA ASP A 41 5.29 -0.55 -14.29
C ASP A 41 4.75 0.81 -13.85
N GLY A 42 4.36 1.64 -14.83
CA GLY A 42 3.93 3.02 -14.56
C GLY A 42 2.59 3.09 -13.83
N VAL A 43 1.61 2.29 -14.27
CA VAL A 43 0.26 2.27 -13.70
C VAL A 43 0.28 1.73 -12.28
N ALA A 44 0.98 0.61 -12.06
CA ALA A 44 1.12 0.06 -10.72
C ALA A 44 1.87 1.00 -9.77
N ARG A 45 2.85 1.77 -10.25
CA ARG A 45 3.52 2.81 -9.42
C ARG A 45 2.57 3.91 -8.99
N GLU A 46 1.68 4.37 -9.87
CA GLU A 46 0.68 5.38 -9.54
C GLU A 46 -0.29 4.88 -8.47
N GLN A 47 -0.72 3.62 -8.55
CA GLN A 47 -1.54 2.98 -7.51
C GLN A 47 -0.84 2.95 -6.15
N TRP A 48 0.45 2.60 -6.11
CA TRP A 48 1.21 2.68 -4.86
C TRP A 48 1.41 4.12 -4.35
N ASP A 49 1.57 5.10 -5.26
CA ASP A 49 1.66 6.51 -4.88
C ASP A 49 0.32 7.04 -4.32
N GLU A 50 -0.83 6.52 -4.78
CA GLU A 50 -2.15 6.75 -4.19
C GLU A 50 -2.27 6.17 -2.78
N VAL A 51 -1.82 4.93 -2.56
CA VAL A 51 -1.79 4.31 -1.23
C VAL A 51 -0.96 5.14 -0.24
N LEU A 52 0.22 5.61 -0.67
CA LEU A 52 1.07 6.45 0.16
C LEU A 52 0.40 7.77 0.54
N ARG A 53 -0.34 8.38 -0.41
CA ARG A 53 -1.13 9.59 -0.13
C ARG A 53 -2.27 9.29 0.84
N TYR A 54 -3.04 8.24 0.60
CA TYR A 54 -4.14 7.81 1.48
C TYR A 54 -3.68 7.63 2.93
N ILE A 55 -2.60 6.88 3.17
CA ILE A 55 -2.10 6.66 4.53
C ILE A 55 -1.62 7.97 5.17
N ALA A 56 -1.01 8.88 4.40
CA ALA A 56 -0.55 10.16 4.91
C ALA A 56 -1.69 11.15 5.22
N GLU A 57 -2.77 11.10 4.45
CA GLU A 57 -3.97 11.93 4.64
C GLU A 57 -4.82 11.42 5.79
N GLU A 58 -5.02 10.10 5.89
CA GLU A 58 -5.85 9.47 6.92
C GLU A 58 -5.14 9.46 8.29
N TYR A 59 -3.81 9.36 8.32
CA TYR A 59 -3.02 9.26 9.55
C TYR A 59 -1.92 10.34 9.65
N PRO A 60 -2.27 11.63 9.73
CA PRO A 60 -1.30 12.73 9.74
C PRO A 60 -0.38 12.70 10.97
N ASP A 61 -0.86 12.15 12.09
CA ASP A 61 -0.13 12.08 13.36
C ASP A 61 0.81 10.86 13.47
N ALA A 62 0.84 9.97 12.47
CA ALA A 62 1.59 8.72 12.52
C ALA A 62 3.12 8.89 12.42
N ASN A 63 3.63 10.12 12.47
CA ASN A 63 5.05 10.47 12.34
C ASN A 63 5.73 9.72 11.19
N LEU A 64 5.23 9.96 9.97
CA LEU A 64 5.65 9.30 8.74
C LEU A 64 7.01 9.79 8.19
N ARG A 65 7.73 10.62 8.95
CA ARG A 65 9.06 11.15 8.61
C ARG A 65 10.20 10.17 8.91
#